data_AF-A0A6P0Y9K1-F1
#
_entry.id   AF-A0A6P0Y9K1-F1
#
_cell.length_a   1.000
_cell.length_b   1.000
_cell.length_c   1.000
_cell.angle_alpha   90.00
_cell.angle_beta   90.00
_cell.angle_gamma   90.00
#
_symmetry.space_group_name_H-M   'P 1'
#
loop_
_entity.id
_entity.type
_entity.pdbx_description
1 polymer ?
#
loop_
_entity_poly.entity_id
_entity_poly.type
_entity_poly.pdbx_seq_one_letter_code
_entity_poly.pdbx_strand_id
1 'polypeptide(L)'
;MPYKVQAFELCDFLTERARQAGSVNIIRNQQGVFYGDNSDGEGFIRDVKSNNRLSFRNKKLLVLGAGGVLRGMLMELIDQCPKSILICNRSQERLQKIKRDFPFDLISTCTYKNIPQEPFDFIINATSASIQGHHLPLNPAIIGPETHCLECAYKIAEHTIFQKWAFASGAKSSINGLGMLVEQAVVALDFFSNLSINSSPILKHYERQKSN
;
A
#
# COMPACT_ATOMS: atom_id res chain seq x y z
N MET A 1 -1.47 1.67 -13.54
CA MET A 1 -2.36 0.86 -14.40
C MET A 1 -2.59 1.60 -15.72
N PRO A 2 -2.96 0.94 -16.82
CA PRO A 2 -2.86 -0.50 -17.06
C PRO A 2 -1.44 -0.98 -17.42
N TYR A 3 -0.54 -0.04 -17.74
CA TYR A 3 0.74 -0.36 -18.38
C TYR A 3 1.85 -0.85 -17.45
N LYS A 4 1.63 -1.05 -16.14
CA LYS A 4 2.74 -1.37 -15.22
C LYS A 4 3.39 -2.74 -15.48
N VAL A 5 2.60 -3.73 -15.91
CA VAL A 5 3.13 -5.07 -16.25
C VAL A 5 3.81 -5.04 -17.62
N GLN A 6 3.22 -4.35 -18.60
CA GLN A 6 3.83 -4.17 -19.92
C GLN A 6 5.15 -3.38 -19.82
N ALA A 7 5.19 -2.33 -19.00
CA ALA A 7 6.41 -1.58 -18.70
C ALA A 7 7.49 -2.48 -18.10
N PHE A 8 7.11 -3.40 -17.21
CA PHE A 8 8.03 -4.37 -16.62
C PHE A 8 8.64 -5.31 -17.68
N GLU A 9 7.83 -5.79 -18.61
CA GLU A 9 8.27 -6.66 -19.72
C GLU A 9 9.15 -5.92 -20.74
N LEU A 10 9.01 -4.60 -20.86
CA LEU A 10 9.74 -3.77 -21.82
C LEU A 10 11.10 -3.23 -21.29
N CYS A 11 11.37 -3.32 -19.99
CA CYS A 11 12.62 -2.83 -19.42
C CYS A 11 13.76 -3.85 -19.59
N ASP A 12 14.93 -3.38 -20.05
CA ASP A 12 16.14 -4.19 -20.18
C ASP A 12 16.73 -4.55 -18.81
N PHE A 13 16.64 -3.62 -17.85
CA PHE A 13 17.12 -3.81 -16.49
C PHE A 13 16.05 -3.42 -15.48
N LEU A 14 15.94 -4.19 -14.41
CA LEU A 14 14.95 -3.98 -13.36
C LEU A 14 15.66 -3.86 -12.01
N THR A 15 15.21 -2.93 -11.17
CA THR A 15 15.59 -2.94 -9.75
C THR A 15 15.03 -4.18 -9.06
N GLU A 16 15.59 -4.56 -7.91
CA GLU A 16 15.12 -5.73 -7.16
C GLU A 16 13.65 -5.60 -6.76
N ARG A 17 13.24 -4.42 -6.27
CA ARG A 17 11.83 -4.13 -5.95
C ARG A 17 10.90 -4.23 -7.16
N ALA A 18 11.35 -3.80 -8.35
CA ALA A 18 10.54 -3.95 -9.57
C ALA A 18 10.40 -5.43 -9.99
N ARG A 19 11.48 -6.23 -9.87
CA ARG A 19 11.45 -7.70 -10.08
C ARG A 19 10.44 -8.36 -9.17
N GLN A 20 10.54 -8.07 -7.88
CA GLN A 20 9.69 -8.62 -6.83
C GLN A 20 8.21 -8.22 -7.00
N ALA A 21 7.95 -6.96 -7.34
CA ALA A 21 6.62 -6.47 -7.63
C ALA A 21 6.01 -7.07 -8.91
N GLY A 22 6.85 -7.58 -9.83
CA GLY A 22 6.45 -7.99 -11.18
C GLY A 22 5.76 -6.87 -11.96
N SER A 23 6.15 -5.62 -11.69
CA SER A 23 5.56 -4.43 -12.29
C SER A 23 6.47 -3.21 -12.14
N VAL A 24 6.41 -2.30 -13.11
CA VAL A 24 7.20 -1.07 -13.18
C VAL A 24 6.28 0.15 -13.18
N ASN A 25 6.61 1.17 -12.39
CA ASN A 25 5.93 2.47 -12.39
C ASN A 25 6.85 3.65 -12.75
N ILE A 26 8.15 3.41 -12.86
CA ILE A 26 9.18 4.39 -13.23
C ILE A 26 10.09 3.77 -14.30
N ILE A 27 10.37 4.49 -15.39
CA ILE A 27 11.32 4.07 -16.42
C ILE A 27 12.33 5.19 -16.64
N ARG A 28 13.62 4.84 -16.60
CA ARG A 28 14.72 5.71 -17.01
C ARG A 28 15.34 5.18 -18.29
N ASN A 29 15.32 5.99 -19.34
CA ASN A 29 15.99 5.71 -20.61
C ASN A 29 17.41 6.27 -20.57
N GLN A 30 18.41 5.41 -20.81
CA GLN A 30 19.79 5.81 -21.03
C GLN A 30 20.23 5.30 -22.40
N GLN A 31 20.24 6.21 -23.38
CA GLN A 31 20.70 5.93 -24.75
C GLN A 31 20.02 4.70 -25.41
N GLY A 32 18.72 4.51 -25.16
CA GLY A 32 17.93 3.40 -25.69
C GLY A 32 17.84 2.18 -24.77
N VAL A 33 18.58 2.18 -23.65
CA VAL A 33 18.47 1.14 -22.62
C VAL A 33 17.47 1.59 -21.55
N PHE A 34 16.46 0.78 -21.29
CA PHE A 34 15.39 1.04 -20.35
C PHE A 34 15.64 0.38 -18.99
N TYR A 35 15.78 1.22 -17.96
CA TYR A 35 15.87 0.80 -16.56
C TYR A 35 14.52 1.02 -15.89
N GLY A 36 13.90 -0.07 -15.43
CA GLY A 36 12.61 -0.07 -14.77
C GLY A 36 12.72 -0.14 -13.25
N ASP A 37 11.85 0.61 -12.58
CA ASP A 37 11.74 0.63 -11.13
C ASP A 37 10.27 0.66 -10.66
N ASN A 38 10.04 0.28 -9.40
CA ASN A 38 8.74 0.36 -8.74
C ASN A 38 8.86 1.07 -7.40
N SER A 39 8.23 2.24 -7.27
CA SER A 39 8.27 3.02 -6.03
C SER A 39 7.04 2.89 -5.13
N ASP A 40 6.00 2.12 -5.53
CA ASP A 40 4.75 2.04 -4.77
C ASP A 40 5.02 1.52 -3.34
N GLY A 41 5.75 0.39 -3.22
CA GLY A 41 6.05 -0.26 -1.94
C GLY A 41 6.94 0.58 -1.03
N GLU A 42 8.08 1.05 -1.55
CA GLU A 42 8.99 1.92 -0.81
C GLU A 42 8.28 3.21 -0.35
N GLY A 43 7.47 3.83 -1.22
CA GLY A 43 6.69 5.02 -0.89
C GLY A 43 5.69 4.77 0.25
N PHE A 44 4.98 3.63 0.20
CA PHE A 44 4.08 3.22 1.28
C PHE A 44 4.83 3.01 2.61
N ILE A 45 5.95 2.31 2.60
CA ILE A 45 6.74 2.05 3.81
C ILE A 45 7.33 3.35 4.39
N ARG A 46 7.85 4.25 3.55
CA ARG A 46 8.34 5.57 3.99
C ARG A 46 7.23 6.38 4.65
N ASP A 47 6.03 6.40 4.10
CA ASP A 47 4.92 7.13 4.69
C ASP A 47 4.55 6.59 6.08
N VAL A 48 4.43 5.27 6.19
CA VAL A 48 4.10 4.61 7.47
C VAL A 48 5.17 4.87 8.53
N LYS A 49 6.46 4.71 8.18
CA LYS A 49 7.56 4.77 9.15
C LYS A 49 8.02 6.19 9.44
N SER A 50 8.25 7.00 8.41
CA SER A 50 8.87 8.32 8.56
C SER A 50 7.83 9.37 8.92
N ASN A 51 6.71 9.41 8.20
CA ASN A 51 5.70 10.46 8.40
C ASN A 51 4.78 10.13 9.57
N ASN A 52 4.38 8.86 9.70
CA ASN A 52 3.41 8.44 10.72
C ASN A 52 4.04 7.76 11.94
N ARG A 53 5.36 7.48 11.93
CA ARG A 53 6.11 6.86 13.03
C ARG A 53 5.53 5.52 13.50
N LEU A 54 4.96 4.76 12.57
CA LEU A 54 4.41 3.44 12.81
C LEU A 54 5.40 2.34 12.40
N SER A 55 5.24 1.15 12.98
CA SER A 55 6.08 -0.01 12.68
C SER A 55 5.22 -1.26 12.55
N PHE A 56 5.46 -2.03 11.48
CA PHE A 56 4.81 -3.32 11.25
C PHE A 56 5.49 -4.48 11.97
N ARG A 57 6.66 -4.27 12.59
CA ARG A 57 7.45 -5.36 13.18
C ARG A 57 6.66 -6.11 14.26
N ASN A 58 6.52 -7.43 14.10
CA ASN A 58 5.77 -8.31 15.00
C ASN A 58 4.28 -7.92 15.14
N LYS A 59 3.67 -7.33 14.10
CA LYS A 59 2.26 -6.92 14.08
C LYS A 59 1.39 -7.84 13.24
N LYS A 60 0.10 -7.96 13.59
CA LYS A 60 -0.94 -8.64 12.80
C LYS A 60 -1.53 -7.68 11.77
N LEU A 61 -1.36 -7.97 10.50
CA LEU A 61 -1.84 -7.14 9.40
C LEU A 61 -3.01 -7.81 8.69
N LEU A 62 -4.08 -7.07 8.47
CA LEU A 62 -5.14 -7.39 7.51
C LEU A 62 -4.98 -6.50 6.29
N VAL A 63 -4.82 -7.07 5.10
CA VAL A 63 -4.76 -6.33 3.84
C VAL A 63 -6.00 -6.62 3.02
N LEU A 64 -6.70 -5.57 2.61
CA LEU A 64 -7.90 -5.64 1.80
C LEU A 64 -7.54 -5.38 0.34
N GLY A 65 -7.86 -6.35 -0.51
CA GLY A 65 -7.55 -6.35 -1.93
C GLY A 65 -6.35 -7.21 -2.29
N ALA A 66 -6.43 -7.85 -3.46
CA ALA A 66 -5.33 -8.64 -4.05
C ALA A 66 -4.99 -8.11 -5.46
N GLY A 67 -4.96 -6.78 -5.60
CA GLY A 67 -4.72 -6.07 -6.85
C GLY A 67 -3.26 -5.63 -7.04
N GLY A 68 -3.04 -4.78 -8.05
CA GLY A 68 -1.70 -4.29 -8.39
C GLY A 68 -1.03 -3.49 -7.27
N VAL A 69 -1.79 -2.70 -6.50
CA VAL A 69 -1.25 -1.95 -5.35
C VAL A 69 -0.62 -2.89 -4.33
N LEU A 70 -1.36 -3.91 -3.87
CA LEU A 70 -0.80 -4.89 -2.95
C LEU A 70 0.41 -5.60 -3.54
N ARG A 71 0.32 -6.09 -4.78
CA ARG A 71 1.45 -6.80 -5.41
C ARG A 71 2.71 -5.94 -5.47
N GLY A 72 2.57 -4.64 -5.73
CA GLY A 72 3.69 -3.70 -5.80
C GLY A 72 4.28 -3.28 -4.46
N MET A 73 3.70 -3.70 -3.33
CA MET A 73 4.20 -3.36 -1.99
C MET A 73 4.35 -4.57 -1.06
N LEU A 74 3.97 -5.77 -1.50
CA LEU A 74 3.87 -6.94 -0.62
C LEU A 74 5.25 -7.39 -0.12
N MET A 75 6.29 -7.34 -0.95
CA MET A 75 7.65 -7.69 -0.51
C MET A 75 8.19 -6.68 0.49
N GLU A 76 8.05 -5.39 0.22
CA GLU A 76 8.48 -4.33 1.14
C GLU A 76 7.75 -4.41 2.48
N LEU A 77 6.49 -4.85 2.47
CA LEU A 77 5.69 -5.12 3.68
C LEU A 77 6.20 -6.34 4.45
N ILE A 78 6.55 -7.43 3.75
CA ILE A 78 7.17 -8.63 4.33
C ILE A 78 8.52 -8.28 4.97
N ASP A 79 9.33 -7.45 4.32
CA ASP A 79 10.63 -7.01 4.80
C ASP A 79 10.56 -6.17 6.09
N GLN A 80 9.37 -5.68 6.47
CA GLN A 80 9.15 -5.04 7.77
C GLN A 80 8.95 -6.05 8.92
N CYS A 81 9.06 -7.36 8.64
CA CYS A 81 8.93 -8.46 9.60
C CYS A 81 7.63 -8.43 10.42
N PRO A 82 6.44 -8.37 9.78
CA PRO A 82 5.17 -8.53 10.50
C PRO A 82 5.05 -9.93 11.08
N LYS A 83 4.21 -10.07 12.12
CA LYS A 83 3.90 -11.36 12.71
C LYS A 83 3.11 -12.24 11.75
N SER A 84 2.18 -11.63 11.02
CA SER A 84 1.31 -12.30 10.05
C SER A 84 0.65 -11.29 9.13
N ILE A 85 0.41 -11.67 7.88
CA ILE A 85 -0.37 -10.91 6.90
C ILE A 85 -1.55 -11.76 6.45
N LEU A 86 -2.78 -11.32 6.75
CA LEU A 86 -4.00 -11.89 6.21
C LEU A 86 -4.46 -11.05 5.02
N ILE A 87 -4.46 -11.63 3.82
CA ILE A 87 -4.89 -10.94 2.60
C ILE A 87 -6.34 -11.34 2.29
N CYS A 88 -7.24 -10.36 2.30
CA CYS A 88 -8.64 -10.54 2.02
C CYS A 88 -9.01 -10.00 0.64
N ASN A 89 -9.72 -10.78 -0.17
CA ASN A 89 -10.24 -10.31 -1.46
C ASN A 89 -11.53 -11.04 -1.87
N ARG A 90 -12.35 -10.40 -2.69
CA ARG A 90 -13.58 -11.02 -3.22
C ARG A 90 -13.35 -12.15 -4.23
N SER A 91 -12.27 -12.05 -5.02
CA SER A 91 -11.93 -13.04 -6.04
C SER A 91 -10.94 -14.03 -5.44
N GLN A 92 -11.37 -15.29 -5.36
CA GLN A 92 -10.56 -16.41 -4.88
C GLN A 92 -9.39 -16.70 -5.83
N GLU A 93 -9.60 -16.57 -7.14
CA GLU A 93 -8.55 -16.70 -8.15
C GLU A 93 -7.36 -15.77 -7.87
N ARG A 94 -7.61 -14.48 -7.57
CA ARG A 94 -6.54 -13.54 -7.21
C ARG A 94 -5.83 -13.93 -5.92
N LEU A 95 -6.54 -14.49 -4.94
CA LEU A 95 -5.92 -14.97 -3.70
C LEU A 95 -5.00 -16.17 -3.96
N GLN A 96 -5.41 -17.10 -4.83
CA GLN A 96 -4.56 -18.23 -5.21
C GLN A 96 -3.32 -17.75 -5.96
N LYS A 97 -3.48 -16.76 -6.85
CA LYS A 97 -2.34 -16.13 -7.53
C LYS A 97 -1.37 -15.49 -6.53
N ILE A 98 -1.86 -14.79 -5.50
CA ILE A 98 -1.00 -14.24 -4.44
C ILE A 98 -0.25 -15.35 -3.71
N LYS A 99 -0.92 -16.43 -3.27
CA LYS A 99 -0.26 -17.54 -2.57
C LYS A 99 0.83 -18.21 -3.40
N ARG A 100 0.56 -18.40 -4.69
CA ARG A 100 1.53 -19.00 -5.63
C ARG A 100 2.74 -18.10 -5.84
N ASP A 101 2.49 -16.81 -6.05
CA ASP A 101 3.55 -15.86 -6.41
C ASP A 101 4.36 -15.40 -5.18
N PHE A 102 3.79 -15.52 -3.97
CA PHE A 102 4.42 -15.14 -2.69
C PHE A 102 4.26 -16.28 -1.65
N PRO A 103 5.03 -17.38 -1.77
CA PRO A 103 4.88 -18.57 -0.92
C PRO A 103 5.57 -18.39 0.44
N PHE A 104 5.14 -17.38 1.22
CA PHE A 104 5.65 -17.11 2.57
C PHE A 104 4.68 -17.62 3.64
N ASP A 105 5.19 -18.32 4.65
CA ASP A 105 4.38 -18.91 5.73
C ASP A 105 3.56 -17.88 6.53
N LEU A 106 4.07 -16.64 6.62
CA LEU A 106 3.38 -15.55 7.33
C LEU A 106 2.12 -15.05 6.58
N ILE A 107 1.95 -15.41 5.30
CA ILE A 107 0.86 -14.97 4.45
C ILE A 107 -0.27 -15.99 4.47
N SER A 108 -1.44 -15.54 4.87
CA SER A 108 -2.69 -16.26 4.75
C SER A 108 -3.67 -15.49 3.86
N THR A 109 -4.66 -16.19 3.30
CA THR A 109 -5.67 -15.57 2.43
C THR A 109 -7.07 -15.96 2.83
N CYS A 110 -8.02 -15.03 2.71
CA CYS A 110 -9.43 -15.29 2.96
C CYS A 110 -10.35 -14.45 2.07
N THR A 111 -11.61 -14.84 1.99
CA THR A 111 -12.67 -13.94 1.51
C THR A 111 -13.24 -13.17 2.69
N TYR A 112 -13.95 -12.06 2.44
CA TYR A 112 -14.54 -11.21 3.49
C TYR A 112 -15.36 -11.97 4.55
N LYS A 113 -16.08 -13.01 4.15
CA LYS A 113 -16.89 -13.85 5.06
C LYS A 113 -16.06 -14.61 6.10
N ASN A 114 -14.77 -14.81 5.83
CA ASN A 114 -13.88 -15.66 6.61
C ASN A 114 -12.78 -14.85 7.30
N ILE A 115 -12.91 -13.52 7.38
CA ILE A 115 -12.02 -12.70 8.19
C ILE A 115 -12.27 -13.09 9.66
N PRO A 116 -11.22 -13.44 10.44
CA PRO A 116 -11.35 -13.65 11.88
C PRO A 116 -11.97 -12.44 12.58
N GLN A 117 -12.93 -12.67 13.47
CA GLN A 117 -13.64 -11.61 14.20
C GLN A 117 -12.84 -11.19 15.44
N GLU A 118 -11.59 -10.78 15.22
CA GLU A 118 -10.67 -10.30 16.25
C GLU A 118 -9.91 -9.05 15.76
N PRO A 119 -9.46 -8.18 16.67
CA PRO A 119 -8.68 -7.00 16.31
C PRO A 119 -7.37 -7.31 15.57
N PHE A 120 -7.09 -6.52 14.54
CA PHE A 120 -5.77 -6.47 13.89
C PHE A 120 -4.99 -5.24 14.37
N ASP A 121 -3.66 -5.31 14.40
CA ASP A 121 -2.86 -4.12 14.68
C ASP A 121 -2.95 -3.11 13.53
N PHE A 122 -2.98 -3.61 12.29
CA PHE A 122 -3.07 -2.80 11.08
C PHE A 122 -4.10 -3.35 10.11
N ILE A 123 -4.92 -2.47 9.53
CA ILE A 123 -5.83 -2.78 8.44
C ILE A 123 -5.50 -1.89 7.25
N ILE A 124 -5.02 -2.49 6.16
CA ILE A 124 -4.55 -1.80 4.96
C ILE A 124 -5.58 -1.96 3.85
N ASN A 125 -6.22 -0.87 3.41
CA ASN A 125 -7.10 -0.85 2.26
C ASN A 125 -6.30 -0.60 0.97
N ALA A 126 -6.01 -1.67 0.24
CA ALA A 126 -5.38 -1.64 -1.09
C ALA A 126 -6.41 -1.89 -2.23
N THR A 127 -7.70 -1.71 -1.96
CA THR A 127 -8.78 -1.83 -2.95
C THR A 127 -9.05 -0.49 -3.65
N SER A 128 -9.81 -0.53 -4.75
CA SER A 128 -10.37 0.67 -5.38
C SER A 128 -11.73 1.09 -4.82
N ALA A 129 -12.21 0.48 -3.72
CA ALA A 129 -13.58 0.67 -3.23
C ALA A 129 -13.83 2.12 -2.81
N SER A 130 -12.88 2.75 -2.10
CA SER A 130 -12.96 4.15 -1.69
C SER A 130 -13.06 5.13 -2.85
N ILE A 131 -12.42 4.83 -3.99
CA ILE A 131 -12.49 5.63 -5.22
C ILE A 131 -13.87 5.49 -5.86
N GLN A 132 -14.47 4.30 -5.78
CA GLN A 132 -15.80 4.01 -6.31
C GLN A 132 -16.94 4.41 -5.36
N GLY A 133 -16.63 4.92 -4.16
CA GLY A 133 -17.64 5.22 -3.14
C GLY A 133 -18.33 3.98 -2.57
N HIS A 134 -17.71 2.80 -2.69
CA HIS A 134 -18.27 1.55 -2.21
C HIS A 134 -17.78 1.22 -0.80
N HIS A 135 -18.71 0.78 0.05
CA HIS A 135 -18.37 0.21 1.34
C HIS A 135 -17.76 -1.19 1.18
N LEU A 136 -16.82 -1.52 2.06
CA LEU A 136 -16.30 -2.87 2.21
C LEU A 136 -17.15 -3.62 3.25
N PRO A 137 -17.47 -4.91 3.04
CA PRO A 137 -18.28 -5.70 3.98
C PRO A 137 -17.42 -6.15 5.17
N LEU A 138 -17.05 -5.20 6.03
CA LEU A 138 -16.21 -5.41 7.19
C LEU A 138 -17.04 -5.32 8.47
N ASN A 139 -16.80 -6.24 9.40
CA ASN A 139 -17.36 -6.16 10.75
C ASN A 139 -16.45 -5.27 11.62
N PRO A 140 -16.97 -4.25 12.33
CA PRO A 140 -16.19 -3.43 13.27
C PRO A 140 -15.43 -4.23 14.35
N ALA A 141 -15.81 -5.48 14.63
CA ALA A 141 -15.09 -6.36 15.57
C ALA A 141 -13.61 -6.60 15.23
N ILE A 142 -13.20 -6.31 13.98
CA ILE A 142 -11.80 -6.39 13.56
C ILE A 142 -10.95 -5.17 13.97
N ILE A 143 -11.59 -4.15 14.57
CA ILE A 143 -10.94 -2.95 15.09
C ILE A 143 -10.89 -3.02 16.62
N GLY A 144 -9.71 -2.79 17.16
CA GLY A 144 -9.47 -2.58 18.58
C GLY A 144 -8.91 -1.17 18.85
N PRO A 145 -8.71 -0.81 20.13
CA PRO A 145 -8.26 0.52 20.53
C PRO A 145 -6.84 0.86 20.06
N GLU A 146 -6.06 -0.13 19.65
CA GLU A 146 -4.70 0.01 19.14
C GLU A 146 -4.59 -0.21 17.61
N THR A 147 -5.72 -0.39 16.93
CA THR A 147 -5.74 -0.65 15.48
C THR A 147 -5.49 0.62 14.67
N HIS A 148 -4.56 0.53 13.72
CA HIS A 148 -4.29 1.58 12.74
C HIS A 148 -4.85 1.19 11.37
N CYS A 149 -5.65 2.07 10.77
CA CYS A 149 -6.22 1.85 9.44
C CYS A 149 -5.47 2.66 8.39
N LEU A 150 -4.90 2.01 7.39
CA LEU A 150 -4.12 2.63 6.31
C LEU A 150 -4.89 2.54 5.00
N GLU A 151 -5.14 3.67 4.35
CA GLU A 151 -5.78 3.73 3.05
C GLU A 151 -4.72 4.00 1.97
N CYS A 152 -4.67 3.19 0.92
CA CYS A 152 -3.77 3.43 -0.22
C CYS A 152 -4.34 4.47 -1.21
N ALA A 153 -5.67 4.62 -1.27
CA ALA A 153 -6.28 5.72 -2.00
C ALA A 153 -6.11 7.05 -1.24
N TYR A 154 -6.39 8.18 -1.88
CA TYR A 154 -6.36 9.46 -1.18
C TYR A 154 -7.52 10.36 -1.58
N LYS A 155 -7.92 11.18 -0.62
CA LYS A 155 -8.73 12.38 -0.81
C LYS A 155 -8.04 13.49 0.00
N ILE A 156 -8.03 14.71 -0.56
CA ILE A 156 -7.38 15.87 0.08
C ILE A 156 -8.38 16.51 1.05
N ALA A 157 -9.53 16.97 0.55
CA ALA A 157 -10.48 17.76 1.32
C ALA A 157 -11.30 16.99 2.37
N GLU A 158 -11.43 15.66 2.24
CA GLU A 158 -12.23 14.86 3.17
C GLU A 158 -11.67 13.45 3.38
N HIS A 159 -12.19 12.77 4.40
CA HIS A 159 -11.89 11.36 4.63
C HIS A 159 -12.52 10.46 3.55
N THR A 160 -11.80 9.39 3.17
CA THR A 160 -12.39 8.33 2.34
C THR A 160 -13.48 7.58 3.11
N ILE A 161 -14.30 6.82 2.39
CA ILE A 161 -15.36 6.00 3.00
C ILE A 161 -14.79 4.97 3.99
N PHE A 162 -13.61 4.42 3.69
CA PHE A 162 -12.89 3.52 4.58
C PHE A 162 -12.37 4.23 5.83
N GLN A 163 -11.81 5.44 5.69
CA GLN A 163 -11.37 6.23 6.85
C GLN A 163 -12.55 6.61 7.75
N LYS A 164 -13.68 7.04 7.17
CA LYS A 164 -14.92 7.34 7.90
C LYS A 164 -15.39 6.10 8.69
N TRP A 165 -15.40 4.93 8.05
CA TRP A 165 -15.73 3.66 8.71
C TRP A 165 -14.73 3.30 9.83
N ALA A 166 -13.42 3.49 9.61
CA ALA A 166 -12.39 3.18 10.60
C ALA A 166 -12.55 4.02 11.87
N PHE A 167 -12.75 5.33 11.75
CA PHE A 167 -12.99 6.21 12.90
C PHE A 167 -14.29 5.86 13.62
N ALA A 168 -15.39 5.64 12.88
CA ALA A 168 -16.66 5.23 13.47
C ALA A 168 -16.58 3.87 14.21
N SER A 169 -15.64 3.01 13.80
CA SER A 169 -15.40 1.70 14.41
C SER A 169 -14.39 1.74 15.56
N GLY A 170 -13.85 2.92 15.92
CA GLY A 170 -12.96 3.09 17.08
C GLY A 170 -11.47 2.88 16.80
N ALA A 171 -11.02 3.00 15.55
CA ALA A 171 -9.60 2.88 15.21
C ALA A 171 -8.76 3.97 15.90
N LYS A 172 -7.56 3.59 16.37
CA LYS A 172 -6.59 4.51 16.99
C LYS A 172 -6.21 5.66 16.07
N SER A 173 -5.99 5.33 14.79
CA SER A 173 -5.79 6.32 13.74
C SER A 173 -6.22 5.77 12.39
N SER A 174 -6.48 6.69 11.45
CA SER A 174 -6.69 6.34 10.05
C SER A 174 -5.93 7.28 9.11
N ILE A 175 -4.99 6.73 8.34
CA ILE A 175 -4.06 7.46 7.48
C ILE A 175 -4.51 7.33 6.02
N ASN A 176 -4.51 8.44 5.28
CA ASN A 176 -4.83 8.42 3.84
C ASN A 176 -3.57 8.18 2.98
N GLY A 177 -3.75 7.82 1.71
CA GLY A 177 -2.66 7.51 0.80
C GLY A 177 -1.95 8.72 0.20
N LEU A 178 -2.18 9.94 0.70
CA LEU A 178 -1.52 11.14 0.19
C LEU A 178 -0.02 11.10 0.50
N GLY A 179 0.33 10.64 1.70
CA GLY A 179 1.72 10.49 2.09
C GLY A 179 2.44 9.47 1.20
N MET A 180 1.85 8.29 1.02
CA MET A 180 2.29 7.28 0.04
C MET A 180 2.50 7.89 -1.36
N LEU A 181 1.56 8.70 -1.87
CA LEU A 181 1.66 9.37 -3.18
C LEU A 181 2.89 10.28 -3.28
N VAL A 182 3.17 11.06 -2.24
CA VAL A 182 4.33 11.96 -2.22
C VAL A 182 5.63 11.17 -2.09
N GLU A 183 5.68 10.20 -1.19
CA GLU A 183 6.88 9.39 -0.96
C GLU A 183 7.26 8.55 -2.18
N GLN A 184 6.29 7.94 -2.88
CA GLN A 184 6.59 7.20 -4.12
C GLN A 184 7.15 8.12 -5.22
N ALA A 185 6.78 9.41 -5.23
CA ALA A 185 7.30 10.39 -6.18
C ALA A 185 8.71 10.83 -5.80
N VAL A 186 9.00 10.98 -4.49
CA VAL A 186 10.36 11.22 -4.00
C VAL A 186 11.29 10.06 -4.39
N VAL A 187 10.88 8.81 -4.15
CA VAL A 187 11.65 7.63 -4.58
C VAL A 187 11.90 7.62 -6.09
N ALA A 188 10.91 8.02 -6.89
CA ALA A 188 11.07 8.15 -8.33
C ALA A 188 12.11 9.20 -8.72
N LEU A 189 12.08 10.37 -8.07
CA LEU A 189 13.03 11.44 -8.32
C LEU A 189 14.44 11.05 -7.90
N ASP A 190 14.61 10.34 -6.78
CA ASP A 190 15.89 9.79 -6.34
C ASP A 190 16.46 8.87 -7.44
N PHE A 191 15.63 8.01 -8.05
CA PHE A 191 16.01 7.11 -9.15
C PHE A 191 16.46 7.85 -10.43
N PHE A 192 15.88 9.02 -10.72
CA PHE A 192 16.26 9.81 -11.89
C PHE A 192 17.52 10.66 -11.66
N SER A 193 17.67 11.24 -10.47
CA SER A 193 18.56 12.38 -10.27
C SER A 193 19.73 12.12 -9.32
N ASN A 194 19.77 10.97 -8.64
CA ASN A 194 20.70 10.69 -7.52
C ASN A 194 20.67 11.80 -6.43
N LEU A 195 19.62 12.64 -6.41
CA LEU A 195 19.40 13.64 -5.38
C LEU A 195 18.63 13.00 -4.22
N SER A 196 18.85 13.50 -3.01
CA SER A 196 18.04 13.17 -1.83
C SER A 196 17.01 14.26 -1.61
N ILE A 197 15.73 13.99 -1.85
CA ILE A 197 14.66 14.98 -1.72
C ILE A 197 13.93 14.86 -0.38
N ASN A 198 13.77 15.97 0.33
CA ASN A 198 12.95 16.04 1.54
C ASN A 198 11.47 16.20 1.16
N SER A 199 10.63 15.22 1.50
CA SER A 199 9.18 15.22 1.23
C SER A 199 8.38 16.18 2.11
N SER A 200 8.92 16.60 3.27
CA SER A 200 8.19 17.38 4.28
C SER A 200 7.54 18.67 3.75
N PRO A 201 8.20 19.51 2.92
CA PRO A 201 7.58 20.71 2.38
C PRO A 201 6.41 20.41 1.43
N ILE A 202 6.49 19.31 0.69
CA ILE A 202 5.46 18.87 -0.26
C ILE A 202 4.22 18.41 0.51
N LEU A 203 4.40 17.61 1.56
CA LEU A 203 3.30 17.17 2.42
C LEU A 203 2.60 18.36 3.08
N LYS A 204 3.36 19.29 3.65
CA LYS A 204 2.83 20.52 4.26
C LYS A 204 2.03 21.37 3.28
N HIS A 205 2.40 21.39 2.01
CA HIS A 205 1.63 22.10 0.98
C HIS A 205 0.22 21.52 0.84
N TYR A 206 0.09 20.19 0.77
CA TYR A 206 -1.22 19.54 0.65
C TYR A 206 -2.02 19.55 1.96
N GLU A 207 -1.37 19.50 3.11
CA GLU A 207 -2.04 19.65 4.41
C GLU A 207 -2.78 20.99 4.53
N ARG A 208 -2.18 22.08 4.03
CA ARG A 208 -2.84 23.40 4.01
C ARG A 208 -4.09 23.43 3.15
N GLN A 209 -4.16 22.59 2.12
CA GLN A 209 -5.35 22.48 1.26
C GLN A 209 -6.48 21.68 1.89
N LYS A 210 -6.24 20.97 3.01
CA LYS A 210 -7.31 20.28 3.76
C LYS A 210 -8.16 21.24 4.60
N SER A 211 -7.64 22.42 4.90
CA SER A 211 -8.23 23.39 5.83
C SER A 211 -9.00 24.54 5.14
N ASN A 212 -9.09 24.52 3.81
CA ASN A 212 -9.86 25.46 2.99
C ASN A 212 -11.07 24.76 2.36
#